data_AF-A0A7K8FNV7-F1
#
_entry.id   AF-A0A7K8FNV7-F1
#
_cell.length_a   1.000
_cell.length_b   1.000
_cell.length_c   1.000
_cell.angle_alpha   90.00
_cell.angle_beta   90.00
_cell.angle_gamma   90.00
#
_symmetry.space_group_name_H-M   'P 1'
#
loop_
_entity.id
_entity.type
_entity.pdbx_description
1 polymer ?
#
loop_
_entity_poly.entity_id
_entity_poly.type
_entity_poly.pdbx_seq_one_letter_code
_entity_poly.pdbx_strand_id
1 'polypeptide(L)'
;LFDLHQAHHFGEFEHSSEQHCKQDLFPEWHLPMKIASVISLLTFIYTSMRDVIYPFVTRKENVFYKIPILVINKVLPVTSITLLALVYLPGILAAGFQLYFGTKYKRFPQWLDRWMVSRKQFGLLSFFFATLHACYSLCYPMRRSYRYKLLNWAFQQVKQKKENAWIEHDVWRMEIYVSLGILGLALLALLAITSIPSVSHSLTWREFHYIQSKMGYLALLLCTVHALVFAWNKWVDANQFIWYTPPSFMVAVFLPIVVLLCKCLLLLPCFRKRIRKIRSGWEANTQANQTSITSRL
;
A
#
# COMPACT_ATOMS: atom_id res chain seq x y z
N LEU A 1 -24.36 34.95 62.98
CA LEU A 1 -24.87 34.45 61.69
C LEU A 1 -23.65 34.02 60.88
N PHE A 2 -23.04 32.89 61.24
CA PHE A 2 -23.18 31.57 60.58
C PHE A 2 -22.65 31.55 59.13
N ASP A 3 -21.48 30.91 59.01
CA ASP A 3 -20.86 30.20 57.90
C ASP A 3 -21.33 30.42 56.45
N LEU A 4 -20.37 30.76 55.57
CA LEU A 4 -20.18 30.01 54.33
C LEU A 4 -18.75 30.14 53.78
N HIS A 5 -17.94 29.16 54.19
CA HIS A 5 -16.92 28.44 53.43
C HIS A 5 -16.20 29.12 52.24
N GLN A 6 -14.96 29.49 52.54
CA GLN A 6 -13.76 29.33 51.72
C GLN A 6 -13.77 28.07 50.82
N ALA A 7 -13.66 28.25 49.50
CA ALA A 7 -12.99 27.34 48.55
C ALA A 7 -13.00 27.92 47.13
N HIS A 8 -12.02 28.75 46.79
CA HIS A 8 -11.60 28.93 45.40
C HIS A 8 -10.08 29.09 45.34
N HIS A 9 -9.40 28.00 45.72
CA HIS A 9 -8.02 27.73 45.37
C HIS A 9 -7.93 26.24 45.03
N PHE A 10 -7.08 25.92 44.06
CA PHE A 10 -6.75 24.60 43.52
C PHE A 10 -7.60 24.08 42.35
N GLY A 11 -7.14 24.47 41.16
CA GLY A 11 -7.17 23.66 39.94
C GLY A 11 -5.89 23.86 39.12
N GLU A 12 -4.78 24.09 39.83
CA GLU A 12 -3.42 24.11 39.28
C GLU A 12 -2.97 22.65 39.14
N PHE A 13 -2.42 22.30 37.97
CA PHE A 13 -1.60 21.10 37.74
C PHE A 13 -2.24 19.71 37.91
N GLU A 14 -3.13 19.31 36.99
CA GLU A 14 -3.16 17.91 36.50
C GLU A 14 -2.22 17.73 35.30
N HIS A 15 -1.05 18.37 35.34
CA HIS A 15 0.03 18.14 34.39
C HIS A 15 1.33 17.82 35.13
N SER A 16 1.30 16.76 35.95
CA SER A 16 2.52 16.12 36.42
C SER A 16 2.25 14.73 36.99
N SER A 17 2.05 13.76 36.11
CA SER A 17 2.37 12.37 36.43
C SER A 17 2.81 11.61 35.18
N GLU A 18 3.83 12.13 34.48
CA GLU A 18 4.83 11.26 33.85
C GLU A 18 6.10 12.05 33.53
N GLN A 19 6.95 12.03 34.56
CA GLN A 19 8.28 12.57 34.67
C GLN A 19 9.26 11.78 33.80
N HIS A 20 9.29 12.07 32.50
CA HIS A 20 10.44 12.06 31.59
C HIS A 20 9.89 12.21 30.17
N CYS A 21 9.71 13.44 29.70
CA CYS A 21 9.67 13.65 28.25
C CYS A 21 11.11 13.45 27.73
N LYS A 22 11.57 12.20 27.66
CA LYS A 22 12.41 11.80 26.53
C LYS A 22 11.56 12.20 25.34
N GLN A 23 11.91 13.30 24.68
CA GLN A 23 11.25 13.70 23.46
C GLN A 23 11.43 12.55 22.48
N ASP A 24 10.42 11.71 22.34
CA ASP A 24 10.47 10.59 21.42
C ASP A 24 10.62 11.16 20.01
N LEU A 25 11.68 10.73 19.33
CA LEU A 25 11.99 11.20 17.98
C LEU A 25 11.11 10.46 16.98
N PHE A 26 10.10 11.15 16.43
CA PHE A 26 9.12 10.62 15.47
C PHE A 26 8.30 9.40 15.98
N PRO A 27 7.54 9.55 17.09
CA PRO A 27 6.83 8.44 17.73
C PRO A 27 5.87 7.71 16.79
N GLU A 28 5.13 8.47 15.97
CA GLU A 28 4.17 7.96 14.99
C GLU A 28 4.81 7.24 13.79
N TRP A 29 6.12 7.41 13.58
CA TRP A 29 6.84 6.83 12.44
C TRP A 29 7.54 5.52 12.76
N HIS A 30 7.76 5.18 14.03
CA HIS A 30 8.51 3.98 14.40
C HIS A 30 7.90 2.70 13.82
N LEU A 31 6.58 2.53 13.93
CA LEU A 31 5.89 1.34 13.41
C LEU A 31 5.93 1.28 11.86
N PRO A 32 5.50 2.33 11.12
CA PRO A 32 5.61 2.38 9.67
C PRO A 32 7.02 2.16 9.13
N MET A 33 8.03 2.79 9.75
CA MET A 33 9.43 2.65 9.35
C MET A 33 9.94 1.22 9.56
N LYS A 34 9.67 0.63 10.73
CA LYS A 34 10.05 -0.78 11.00
C LYS A 34 9.42 -1.72 9.98
N ILE A 35 8.13 -1.57 9.69
CA ILE A 35 7.42 -2.41 8.70
C ILE A 35 8.00 -2.22 7.30
N ALA A 36 8.22 -0.97 6.87
CA ALA A 36 8.82 -0.69 5.58
C ALA A 36 10.23 -1.30 5.45
N SER A 37 11.08 -1.13 6.46
CA SER A 37 12.44 -1.70 6.49
C SER A 37 12.43 -3.22 6.42
N VAL A 38 11.54 -3.89 7.17
CA VAL A 38 11.40 -5.35 7.14
C VAL A 38 10.93 -5.83 5.77
N ILE A 39 9.90 -5.20 5.20
CA ILE A 39 9.39 -5.56 3.86
C ILE A 39 10.48 -5.36 2.80
N SER A 40 11.19 -4.23 2.83
CA SER A 40 12.27 -3.95 1.89
C SER A 40 13.43 -4.94 2.03
N LEU A 41 13.85 -5.26 3.26
CA LEU A 41 14.94 -6.21 3.51
C LEU A 41 14.58 -7.61 3.02
N LEU A 42 13.39 -8.11 3.38
CA LEU A 42 12.92 -9.43 2.93
C LEU A 42 12.82 -9.49 1.40
N THR A 43 12.27 -8.45 0.78
CA THR A 43 12.16 -8.38 -0.69
C THR A 43 13.54 -8.28 -1.36
N PHE A 44 14.49 -7.58 -0.74
CA PHE A 44 15.86 -7.46 -1.22
C PHE A 44 16.58 -8.80 -1.18
N ILE A 45 16.50 -9.53 -0.06
CA ILE A 45 17.07 -10.87 0.07
C ILE A 45 16.43 -11.79 -0.97
N TYR A 46 15.10 -11.82 -1.04
CA TYR A 46 14.34 -12.62 -2.00
C TYR A 46 14.74 -12.36 -3.45
N THR A 47 14.82 -11.09 -3.84
CA THR A 47 15.15 -10.70 -5.21
C THR A 47 16.61 -10.95 -5.53
N SER A 48 17.52 -10.70 -4.59
CA SER A 48 18.96 -10.99 -4.75
C SER A 48 19.22 -12.48 -4.91
N MET A 49 18.54 -13.33 -4.13
CA MET A 49 18.62 -14.78 -4.28
C MET A 49 18.23 -15.21 -5.70
N ARG A 50 17.15 -14.65 -6.25
CA ARG A 50 16.61 -15.05 -7.56
C ARG A 50 17.38 -14.45 -8.75
N ASP A 51 17.75 -13.18 -8.69
CA ASP A 51 18.31 -12.45 -9.84
C ASP A 51 19.85 -12.45 -9.89
N VAL A 52 20.51 -12.73 -8.76
CA VAL A 52 21.97 -12.66 -8.61
C VAL A 52 22.55 -14.00 -8.19
N ILE A 53 22.10 -14.57 -7.08
CA ILE A 53 22.67 -15.83 -6.54
C ILE A 53 22.35 -17.01 -7.45
N TYR A 54 21.11 -17.15 -7.92
CA TYR A 54 20.74 -18.26 -8.80
C TYR A 54 21.55 -18.30 -10.11
N PRO A 55 21.68 -17.19 -10.90
CA PRO A 55 22.54 -17.19 -12.08
C PRO A 55 24.02 -17.47 -11.76
N PHE A 56 24.50 -16.99 -10.61
CA PHE A 56 25.87 -17.22 -10.18
C PHE A 56 26.14 -18.71 -9.87
N VAL A 57 25.23 -19.37 -9.14
CA VAL A 57 25.38 -20.77 -8.74
C VAL A 57 25.10 -21.72 -9.92
N THR A 58 23.99 -21.53 -10.63
CA THR A 58 23.50 -22.49 -11.62
C THR A 58 24.15 -22.29 -13.00
N ARG A 59 24.37 -21.04 -13.41
CA ARG A 59 24.88 -20.71 -14.76
C ARG A 59 26.33 -20.23 -14.75
N LYS A 60 26.95 -20.07 -13.58
CA LYS A 60 28.30 -19.51 -13.39
C LYS A 60 28.47 -18.11 -14.01
N GLU A 61 27.37 -17.35 -14.11
CA GLU A 61 27.36 -15.99 -14.66
C GLU A 61 27.53 -14.94 -13.56
N ASN A 62 28.53 -14.06 -13.69
CA ASN A 62 28.68 -12.92 -12.79
C ASN A 62 27.74 -11.78 -13.20
N VAL A 63 26.66 -11.60 -12.44
CA VAL A 63 25.64 -10.57 -12.67
C VAL A 63 25.45 -9.62 -11.47
N PHE A 64 26.46 -9.48 -10.61
CA PHE A 64 26.40 -8.63 -9.41
C PHE A 64 26.13 -7.15 -9.72
N TYR A 65 26.48 -6.68 -10.92
CA TYR A 65 26.13 -5.32 -11.39
C TYR A 65 24.62 -5.04 -11.41
N LYS A 66 23.77 -6.07 -11.32
CA LYS A 66 22.31 -5.91 -11.23
C LYS A 66 21.88 -5.34 -9.87
N ILE A 67 22.67 -5.52 -8.80
CA ILE A 67 22.28 -5.16 -7.43
C ILE A 67 21.91 -3.67 -7.32
N PRO A 68 22.75 -2.70 -7.73
CA PRO A 68 22.51 -1.29 -7.41
C PRO A 68 21.24 -0.71 -8.01
N ILE A 69 20.84 -1.14 -9.22
CA ILE A 69 19.68 -0.58 -9.92
C ILE A 69 18.59 -1.60 -10.17
N LEU A 70 18.89 -2.78 -10.73
CA LEU A 70 17.84 -3.73 -11.14
C LEU A 70 17.19 -4.42 -9.95
N VAL A 71 17.96 -4.80 -8.93
CA VAL A 71 17.41 -5.40 -7.71
C VAL A 71 16.66 -4.35 -6.90
N ILE A 72 17.27 -3.18 -6.67
CA ILE A 72 16.61 -2.08 -5.96
C ILE A 72 15.30 -1.67 -6.65
N ASN A 73 15.28 -1.54 -7.98
CA ASN A 73 14.06 -1.18 -8.72
C ASN A 73 13.00 -2.29 -8.77
N LYS A 74 13.25 -3.47 -8.19
CA LYS A 74 12.23 -4.47 -7.87
C LYS A 74 11.77 -4.38 -6.41
N VAL A 75 12.65 -3.99 -5.49
CA VAL A 75 12.33 -3.83 -4.06
C VAL A 75 11.44 -2.60 -3.81
N LEU A 76 11.78 -1.48 -4.43
CA LEU A 76 11.06 -0.21 -4.27
C LEU A 76 9.55 -0.33 -4.61
N PRO A 77 9.12 -0.82 -5.80
CA PRO A 77 7.70 -0.92 -6.13
C PRO A 77 6.96 -1.93 -5.25
N VAL A 78 7.59 -3.07 -4.90
CA VAL A 78 6.99 -4.07 -3.99
C VAL A 78 6.72 -3.45 -2.63
N THR A 79 7.70 -2.72 -2.07
CA THR A 79 7.54 -2.04 -0.78
C THR A 79 6.44 -0.98 -0.89
N SER A 80 6.48 -0.14 -1.92
CA SER A 80 5.51 0.93 -2.14
C SER A 80 4.07 0.43 -2.21
N ILE A 81 3.78 -0.56 -3.06
CA ILE A 81 2.42 -1.09 -3.24
C ILE A 81 1.92 -1.88 -2.01
N THR A 82 2.83 -2.56 -1.31
CA THR A 82 2.49 -3.27 -0.07
C THR A 82 2.11 -2.29 1.03
N LEU A 83 2.89 -1.22 1.23
CA LEU A 83 2.57 -0.16 2.18
C LEU A 83 1.25 0.53 1.81
N LEU A 84 0.99 0.78 0.53
CA LEU A 84 -0.29 1.33 0.05
C LEU A 84 -1.46 0.41 0.41
N ALA A 85 -1.33 -0.90 0.22
CA ALA A 85 -2.34 -1.87 0.60
C ALA A 85 -2.58 -1.86 2.13
N LEU A 86 -1.51 -1.73 2.93
CA LEU A 86 -1.59 -1.61 4.39
C LEU A 86 -2.26 -0.32 4.88
N VAL A 87 -2.36 0.74 4.05
CA VAL A 87 -3.18 1.92 4.37
C VAL A 87 -4.68 1.57 4.38
N TYR A 88 -5.13 0.76 3.42
CA TYR A 88 -6.55 0.50 3.18
C TYR A 88 -7.08 -0.76 3.89
N LEU A 89 -6.22 -1.75 4.11
CA LEU A 89 -6.55 -2.99 4.81
C LEU A 89 -7.18 -2.81 6.21
N PRO A 90 -6.69 -1.96 7.12
CA PRO A 90 -7.31 -1.83 8.44
C PRO A 90 -8.73 -1.25 8.37
N GLY A 91 -9.03 -0.44 7.34
CA GLY A 91 -10.39 0.04 7.09
C GLY A 91 -11.36 -1.07 6.67
N ILE A 92 -10.87 -2.11 5.98
CA ILE A 92 -11.62 -3.31 5.63
C ILE A 92 -11.84 -4.17 6.87
N LEU A 93 -10.78 -4.40 7.66
CA LEU A 93 -10.86 -5.16 8.92
C LEU A 93 -11.84 -4.49 9.89
N ALA A 94 -11.77 -3.16 10.04
CA ALA A 94 -12.71 -2.39 10.86
C ALA A 94 -14.17 -2.56 10.40
N ALA A 95 -14.42 -2.57 9.09
CA ALA A 95 -15.75 -2.85 8.56
C ALA A 95 -16.21 -4.29 8.84
N GLY A 96 -15.29 -5.27 8.77
CA GLY A 96 -15.54 -6.66 9.17
C GLY A 96 -15.91 -6.79 10.64
N PHE A 97 -15.16 -6.16 11.55
CA PHE A 97 -15.48 -6.11 12.97
C PHE A 97 -16.82 -5.43 13.24
N GLN A 98 -17.13 -4.32 12.56
CA GLN A 98 -18.43 -3.65 12.67
C GLN A 98 -19.58 -4.59 12.26
N LEU A 99 -19.41 -5.35 11.18
CA LEU A 99 -20.40 -6.33 10.72
C LEU A 99 -20.55 -7.51 11.69
N TYR A 100 -19.44 -8.01 12.23
CA TYR A 100 -19.41 -9.12 13.18
C TYR A 100 -20.07 -8.77 14.50
N PHE A 101 -19.73 -7.61 15.08
CA PHE A 101 -20.35 -7.16 16.33
C PHE A 101 -21.75 -6.57 16.14
N GLY A 102 -22.10 -6.14 14.93
CA GLY A 102 -23.41 -5.56 14.64
C GLY A 102 -23.66 -4.21 15.34
N THR A 103 -22.62 -3.54 15.83
CA THR A 103 -22.69 -2.22 16.49
C THR A 103 -21.43 -1.41 16.17
N LYS A 104 -21.54 -0.07 16.25
CA LYS A 104 -20.39 0.85 16.12
C LYS A 104 -19.78 1.26 17.46
N TYR A 105 -20.44 0.96 18.59
CA TYR A 105 -20.05 1.47 19.90
C TYR A 105 -18.99 0.60 20.60
N LYS A 106 -18.73 -0.60 20.08
CA LYS A 106 -17.66 -1.45 20.59
C LYS A 106 -16.30 -0.95 20.09
N ARG A 107 -15.38 -0.70 21.01
CA ARG A 107 -14.00 -0.30 20.70
C ARG A 107 -13.28 -1.39 19.89
N PHE A 108 -12.45 -0.97 18.95
CA PHE A 108 -11.58 -1.89 18.22
C PHE A 108 -10.47 -2.43 19.13
N PRO A 109 -9.92 -3.63 18.82
CA PRO A 109 -8.71 -4.10 19.46
C PRO A 109 -7.58 -3.07 19.35
N GLN A 110 -6.76 -2.94 20.39
CA GLN A 110 -5.71 -1.93 20.46
C GLN A 110 -4.73 -1.97 19.27
N TRP A 111 -4.42 -3.15 18.75
CA TRP A 111 -3.53 -3.30 17.59
C TRP A 111 -4.12 -2.67 16.31
N LEU A 112 -5.44 -2.76 16.13
CA LEU A 112 -6.11 -2.21 14.95
C LEU A 112 -6.23 -0.69 15.08
N ASP A 113 -6.47 -0.20 16.29
CA ASP A 113 -6.55 1.24 16.57
C ASP A 113 -5.21 1.93 16.31
N ARG A 114 -4.10 1.39 16.87
CA ARG A 114 -2.74 1.88 16.59
C ARG A 114 -2.44 1.89 15.08
N TRP A 115 -2.80 0.82 14.37
CA TRP A 115 -2.61 0.76 12.92
C TRP A 115 -3.46 1.80 12.16
N MET A 116 -4.71 2.02 12.57
CA MET A 116 -5.60 3.00 11.96
C MET A 116 -5.06 4.44 12.05
N VAL A 117 -4.36 4.77 13.14
CA VAL A 117 -3.70 6.08 13.34
C VAL A 117 -2.47 6.21 12.44
N SER A 118 -1.68 5.16 12.28
CA SER A 118 -0.45 5.18 11.45
C SER A 118 -0.68 5.21 9.93
N ARG A 119 -1.93 5.22 9.45
CA ARG A 119 -2.27 5.16 8.01
C ARG A 119 -1.66 6.31 7.20
N LYS A 120 -1.58 7.51 7.79
CA LYS A 120 -0.97 8.68 7.13
C LYS A 120 0.51 8.40 6.79
N GLN A 121 1.26 7.89 7.76
CA GLN A 121 2.69 7.60 7.64
C GLN A 121 2.93 6.46 6.65
N PHE A 122 2.11 5.41 6.65
CA PHE A 122 2.15 4.37 5.63
C PHE A 122 1.94 4.93 4.21
N GLY A 123 0.96 5.81 4.03
CA GLY A 123 0.69 6.46 2.75
C GLY A 123 1.85 7.32 2.25
N LEU A 124 2.46 8.10 3.16
CA LEU A 124 3.62 8.92 2.83
C LEU A 124 4.87 8.09 2.48
N LEU A 125 5.15 7.02 3.22
CA LEU A 125 6.23 6.09 2.87
C LEU A 125 5.97 5.40 1.53
N SER A 126 4.74 4.94 1.29
CA SER A 126 4.34 4.36 0.01
C SER A 126 4.64 5.31 -1.16
N PHE A 127 4.24 6.58 -1.04
CA PHE A 127 4.53 7.62 -2.04
C PHE A 127 6.03 7.88 -2.22
N PHE A 128 6.80 7.92 -1.13
CA PHE A 128 8.26 8.07 -1.18
C PHE A 128 8.92 6.93 -1.97
N PHE A 129 8.59 5.68 -1.66
CA PHE A 129 9.09 4.51 -2.40
C PHE A 129 8.60 4.49 -3.85
N ALA A 130 7.38 4.96 -4.14
CA ALA A 130 6.85 5.06 -5.50
C ALA A 130 7.65 6.09 -6.33
N THR A 131 7.98 7.23 -5.73
CA THR A 131 8.78 8.28 -6.37
C THR A 131 10.19 7.78 -6.66
N LEU A 132 10.84 7.10 -5.71
CA LEU A 132 12.13 6.47 -5.97
C LEU A 132 12.04 5.43 -7.10
N HIS A 133 11.01 4.58 -7.10
CA HIS A 133 10.78 3.62 -8.18
C HIS A 133 10.63 4.30 -9.55
N ALA A 134 9.91 5.42 -9.62
CA ALA A 134 9.76 6.20 -10.84
C ALA A 134 11.12 6.73 -11.33
N CYS A 135 11.91 7.36 -10.45
CA CYS A 135 13.26 7.84 -10.77
C CYS A 135 14.16 6.71 -11.28
N TYR A 136 14.22 5.58 -10.54
CA TYR A 136 15.03 4.43 -10.94
C TYR A 136 14.61 3.87 -12.30
N SER A 137 13.30 3.82 -12.58
CA SER A 137 12.76 3.33 -13.84
C SER A 137 13.07 4.28 -15.01
N LEU A 138 12.93 5.59 -14.82
CA LEU A 138 13.28 6.60 -15.84
C LEU A 138 14.77 6.61 -16.17
N CYS A 139 15.64 6.22 -15.22
CA CYS A 139 17.07 6.10 -15.47
C CYS A 139 17.48 4.81 -16.24
N TYR A 140 16.55 3.90 -16.58
CA TYR A 140 16.88 2.65 -17.30
C TYR A 140 17.71 2.84 -18.58
N PRO A 141 17.30 3.72 -19.52
CA PRO A 141 18.03 3.92 -20.78
C PRO A 141 19.39 4.61 -20.59
N MET A 142 19.59 5.37 -19.51
CA MET A 142 20.87 6.06 -19.24
C MET A 142 22.01 5.10 -18.84
N ARG A 143 21.68 3.87 -18.44
CA ARG A 143 22.67 2.91 -17.94
C ARG A 143 23.54 2.37 -19.05
N ARG A 144 24.85 2.31 -18.78
CA ARG A 144 25.83 1.69 -19.67
C ARG A 144 25.50 0.23 -20.00
N SER A 145 24.99 -0.53 -19.03
CA SER A 145 24.57 -1.92 -19.24
C SER A 145 23.42 -2.06 -20.25
N TYR A 146 22.49 -1.10 -20.29
CA TYR A 146 21.40 -1.10 -21.27
C TYR A 146 21.92 -0.73 -22.66
N ARG A 147 22.79 0.28 -22.74
CA ARG A 147 23.47 0.66 -23.99
C ARG A 147 24.20 -0.51 -24.63
N TYR A 148 24.97 -1.29 -23.87
CA TYR A 148 25.65 -2.47 -24.41
C TYR A 148 24.69 -3.56 -24.87
N LYS A 149 23.58 -3.78 -24.16
CA LYS A 149 22.54 -4.74 -24.61
C LYS A 149 21.89 -4.29 -25.91
N LEU A 150 21.55 -3.01 -26.04
CA LEU A 150 20.97 -2.45 -27.26
C LEU A 150 21.89 -2.63 -28.47
N LEU A 151 23.19 -2.35 -28.30
CA LEU A 151 24.20 -2.56 -29.35
C LEU A 151 24.31 -4.04 -29.75
N ASN A 152 24.33 -4.95 -28.76
CA ASN A 152 24.38 -6.38 -29.04
C ASN A 152 23.12 -6.88 -29.77
N TRP A 153 21.93 -6.39 -29.40
CA TRP A 153 20.68 -6.74 -30.08
C TRP A 153 20.66 -6.21 -31.52
N ALA A 154 21.08 -4.96 -31.75
CA ALA A 154 21.16 -4.39 -33.08
C ALA A 154 22.15 -5.17 -33.97
N PHE A 155 23.34 -5.50 -33.44
CA PHE A 155 24.32 -6.30 -34.16
C PHE A 155 23.79 -7.71 -34.50
N GLN A 156 23.12 -8.37 -33.55
CA GLN A 156 22.50 -9.69 -33.77
C GLN A 156 21.39 -9.64 -34.82
N GLN A 157 20.55 -8.59 -34.81
CA GLN A 157 19.48 -8.40 -35.78
C GLN A 157 20.02 -8.28 -37.20
N VAL A 158 21.07 -7.45 -37.39
CA VAL A 158 21.74 -7.29 -38.70
C VAL A 158 22.35 -8.61 -39.15
N LYS A 159 23.02 -9.34 -38.24
CA LYS A 159 23.59 -10.67 -38.54
C LYS A 159 22.53 -11.68 -38.97
N GLN A 160 21.32 -11.59 -38.42
CA GLN A 160 20.17 -12.45 -38.77
C GLN A 160 19.40 -11.96 -40.00
N LYS A 161 19.81 -10.85 -40.64
CA LYS A 161 19.11 -10.21 -41.77
C LYS A 161 17.63 -9.94 -41.48
N LYS A 162 17.29 -9.63 -40.22
CA LYS A 162 15.92 -9.32 -39.82
C LYS A 162 15.66 -7.82 -39.97
N GLU A 163 14.89 -7.44 -40.97
CA GLU A 163 14.63 -6.02 -41.29
C GLU A 163 13.79 -5.32 -40.22
N ASN A 164 12.67 -5.94 -39.81
CA ASN A 164 11.76 -5.34 -38.82
C ASN A 164 11.82 -6.06 -37.47
N ALA A 165 12.18 -5.33 -36.41
CA ALA A 165 12.21 -5.83 -35.03
C ALA A 165 10.93 -5.55 -34.23
N TRP A 166 9.93 -4.91 -34.83
CA TRP A 166 8.67 -4.54 -34.19
C TRP A 166 7.88 -5.77 -33.69
N ILE A 167 7.41 -5.70 -32.44
CA ILE A 167 6.56 -6.72 -31.82
C ILE A 167 5.35 -6.01 -31.22
N GLU A 168 4.24 -6.01 -31.96
CA GLU A 168 3.02 -5.25 -31.66
C GLU A 168 2.54 -5.42 -30.21
N HIS A 169 2.35 -6.67 -29.75
CA HIS A 169 1.85 -6.93 -28.39
C HIS A 169 2.81 -6.47 -27.28
N ASP A 170 4.12 -6.46 -27.52
CA ASP A 170 5.08 -5.99 -26.51
C ASP A 170 5.09 -4.47 -26.39
N VAL A 171 4.87 -3.77 -27.52
CA VAL A 171 4.67 -2.31 -27.55
C VAL A 171 3.40 -1.95 -26.79
N TRP A 172 2.26 -2.56 -27.11
CA TRP A 172 1.00 -2.31 -26.38
C TRP A 172 1.14 -2.55 -24.88
N ARG A 173 1.79 -3.65 -24.50
CA ARG A 173 2.10 -3.95 -23.09
C ARG A 173 2.84 -2.78 -22.46
N MET A 174 3.95 -2.34 -23.06
CA MET A 174 4.80 -1.25 -22.57
C MET A 174 4.01 0.05 -22.39
N GLU A 175 3.31 0.50 -23.43
CA GLU A 175 2.57 1.77 -23.42
C GLU A 175 1.48 1.79 -22.34
N ILE A 176 0.71 0.70 -22.20
CA ILE A 176 -0.38 0.61 -21.23
C ILE A 176 0.16 0.65 -19.81
N TYR A 177 1.09 -0.24 -19.44
CA TYR A 177 1.50 -0.30 -18.03
C TYR A 177 2.27 0.95 -17.63
N VAL A 178 3.07 1.54 -18.52
CA VAL A 178 3.78 2.81 -18.22
C VAL A 178 2.78 3.93 -17.97
N SER A 179 1.78 4.10 -18.83
CA SER A 179 0.73 5.11 -18.66
C SER A 179 -0.03 4.95 -17.34
N LEU A 180 -0.43 3.71 -17.01
CA LEU A 180 -1.08 3.40 -15.72
C LEU A 180 -0.19 3.72 -14.51
N GLY A 181 1.11 3.48 -14.62
CA GLY A 181 2.09 3.81 -13.58
C GLY A 181 2.17 5.32 -13.34
N ILE A 182 2.19 6.12 -14.40
CA ILE A 182 2.21 7.59 -14.33
C ILE A 182 0.92 8.11 -13.67
N LEU A 183 -0.25 7.63 -14.10
CA LEU A 183 -1.54 8.01 -13.51
C LEU A 183 -1.63 7.60 -12.03
N GLY A 184 -1.18 6.39 -11.69
CA GLY A 184 -1.11 5.91 -10.31
C GLY A 184 -0.23 6.81 -9.43
N LEU A 185 0.97 7.18 -9.92
CA LEU A 185 1.87 8.07 -9.22
C LEU A 185 1.28 9.49 -9.05
N ALA A 186 0.60 10.01 -10.07
CA ALA A 186 -0.07 11.32 -9.99
C ALA A 186 -1.15 11.34 -8.91
N LEU A 187 -1.95 10.27 -8.79
CA LEU A 187 -2.91 10.14 -7.69
C LEU A 187 -2.23 10.05 -6.32
N LEU A 188 -1.14 9.27 -6.20
CA LEU A 188 -0.37 9.21 -4.96
C LEU A 188 0.21 10.58 -4.57
N ALA A 189 0.66 11.38 -5.53
CA ALA A 189 1.14 12.74 -5.30
C ALA A 189 0.02 13.62 -4.74
N LEU A 190 -1.20 13.54 -5.27
CA LEU A 190 -2.36 14.26 -4.72
C LEU A 190 -2.68 13.85 -3.28
N LEU A 191 -2.62 12.54 -2.97
CA LEU A 191 -2.80 12.03 -1.60
C LEU A 191 -1.72 12.55 -0.65
N ALA A 192 -0.48 12.65 -1.11
CA ALA A 192 0.64 13.18 -0.33
C ALA A 192 0.49 14.69 -0.09
N ILE A 193 0.14 15.47 -1.12
CA ILE A 193 -0.10 16.92 -1.02
C ILE A 193 -1.24 17.21 -0.03
N THR A 194 -2.34 16.48 -0.11
CA THR A 194 -3.47 16.64 0.83
C THR A 194 -3.18 16.14 2.24
N SER A 195 -2.03 15.49 2.46
CA SER A 195 -1.56 15.09 3.80
C SER A 195 -0.76 16.20 4.50
N ILE A 196 -0.40 17.28 3.79
CA ILE A 196 0.22 18.48 4.35
C ILE A 196 -0.80 19.20 5.24
N PRO A 197 -0.47 19.56 6.50
CA PRO A 197 -1.44 20.16 7.42
C PRO A 197 -2.17 21.38 6.85
N SER A 198 -1.45 22.32 6.22
CA SER A 198 -2.06 23.54 5.64
C SER A 198 -3.14 23.23 4.60
N VAL A 199 -2.92 22.22 3.74
CA VAL A 199 -3.90 21.78 2.74
C VAL A 199 -5.01 20.95 3.38
N SER A 200 -4.68 20.07 4.33
CA SER A 200 -5.67 19.25 5.02
C SER A 200 -6.66 20.10 5.84
N HIS A 201 -6.20 21.20 6.43
CA HIS A 201 -7.04 22.11 7.20
C HIS A 201 -7.90 23.04 6.34
N SER A 202 -7.58 23.21 5.04
CA SER A 202 -8.39 24.01 4.11
C SER A 202 -9.54 23.23 3.46
N LEU A 203 -9.59 21.91 3.63
CA LEU A 203 -10.59 21.03 3.03
C LEU A 203 -11.70 20.68 4.02
N THR A 204 -12.93 20.62 3.53
CA THR A 204 -14.03 20.02 4.30
C THR A 204 -13.78 18.53 4.50
N TRP A 205 -14.36 17.94 5.56
CA TRP A 205 -14.25 16.50 5.80
C TRP A 205 -14.73 15.65 4.60
N ARG A 206 -15.74 16.14 3.86
CA ARG A 206 -16.26 15.44 2.68
C ARG A 206 -15.23 15.40 1.55
N GLU A 207 -14.54 16.50 1.29
CA GLU A 207 -13.49 16.60 0.27
C GLU A 207 -12.27 15.77 0.67
N PHE A 208 -11.79 15.93 1.91
CA PHE A 208 -10.67 15.16 2.43
C PHE A 208 -10.95 13.66 2.38
N HIS A 209 -12.14 13.23 2.82
CA HIS A 209 -12.55 11.83 2.75
C HIS A 209 -12.65 11.33 1.31
N TYR A 210 -13.16 12.14 0.38
CA TYR A 210 -13.22 11.76 -1.02
C TYR A 210 -11.83 11.49 -1.59
N ILE A 211 -10.87 12.39 -1.36
CA ILE A 211 -9.50 12.25 -1.83
C ILE A 211 -8.83 11.03 -1.18
N GLN A 212 -8.76 10.99 0.16
CA GLN A 212 -8.03 9.95 0.89
C GLN A 212 -8.67 8.55 0.79
N SER A 213 -9.98 8.46 0.54
CA SER A 213 -10.71 7.20 0.39
C SER A 213 -10.91 6.82 -1.08
N LYS A 214 -11.66 7.61 -1.86
CA LYS A 214 -12.05 7.21 -3.22
C LYS A 214 -10.87 7.23 -4.19
N MET A 215 -10.16 8.35 -4.22
CA MET A 215 -8.96 8.46 -5.07
C MET A 215 -7.85 7.56 -4.55
N GLY A 216 -7.79 7.34 -3.24
CA GLY A 216 -6.94 6.35 -2.60
C GLY A 216 -7.10 4.91 -3.14
N TYR A 217 -8.32 4.38 -3.11
CA TYR A 217 -8.60 3.05 -3.68
C TYR A 217 -8.39 3.01 -5.20
N LEU A 218 -8.65 4.13 -5.92
CA LEU A 218 -8.36 4.24 -7.34
C LEU A 218 -6.84 4.17 -7.61
N ALA A 219 -6.02 4.83 -6.80
CA ALA A 219 -4.56 4.74 -6.89
C ALA A 219 -4.09 3.30 -6.66
N LEU A 220 -4.60 2.62 -5.62
CA LEU A 220 -4.28 1.21 -5.37
C LEU A 220 -4.68 0.32 -6.56
N LEU A 221 -5.85 0.56 -7.16
CA LEU A 221 -6.30 -0.17 -8.36
C LEU A 221 -5.35 0.08 -9.54
N LEU A 222 -5.05 1.33 -9.88
CA LEU A 222 -4.17 1.66 -11.00
C LEU A 222 -2.76 1.09 -10.81
N CYS A 223 -2.19 1.20 -9.61
CA CYS A 223 -0.88 0.61 -9.30
C CYS A 223 -0.89 -0.93 -9.37
N THR A 224 -1.99 -1.57 -8.99
CA THR A 224 -2.14 -3.03 -9.10
C THR A 224 -2.25 -3.45 -10.57
N VAL A 225 -3.08 -2.76 -11.36
CA VAL A 225 -3.23 -3.04 -12.79
C VAL A 225 -1.92 -2.76 -13.55
N HIS A 226 -1.19 -1.69 -13.20
CA HIS A 226 0.16 -1.43 -13.69
C HIS A 226 1.08 -2.67 -13.54
N ALA A 227 1.12 -3.28 -12.35
CA ALA A 227 1.92 -4.47 -12.11
C ALA A 227 1.39 -5.73 -12.83
N LEU A 228 0.07 -5.90 -12.92
CA LEU A 228 -0.57 -7.00 -13.63
C LEU A 228 -0.28 -6.96 -15.14
N VAL A 229 -0.44 -5.78 -15.77
CA VAL A 229 -0.16 -5.57 -17.20
C VAL A 229 1.34 -5.67 -17.48
N PHE A 230 2.21 -5.19 -16.58
CA PHE A 230 3.66 -5.43 -16.68
C PHE A 230 4.00 -6.92 -16.78
N ALA A 231 3.23 -7.77 -16.10
CA ALA A 231 3.40 -9.20 -16.08
C ALA A 231 2.75 -9.94 -17.27
N TRP A 232 1.82 -9.34 -18.02
CA TRP A 232 1.24 -9.85 -19.29
C TRP A 232 1.17 -11.38 -19.43
N ASN A 233 2.13 -12.01 -20.12
CA ASN A 233 2.23 -13.46 -20.34
C ASN A 233 3.20 -14.18 -19.38
N LYS A 234 3.91 -13.45 -18.50
CA LYS A 234 4.82 -13.99 -17.47
C LYS A 234 4.09 -14.82 -16.40
N TRP A 235 2.76 -14.75 -16.32
CA TRP A 235 1.96 -15.55 -15.39
C TRP A 235 1.96 -17.03 -15.72
N VAL A 236 2.04 -17.38 -17.01
CA VAL A 236 1.97 -18.76 -17.50
C VAL A 236 3.34 -19.34 -17.83
N ASP A 237 4.39 -18.52 -17.81
CA ASP A 237 5.76 -18.95 -18.11
C ASP A 237 6.39 -19.65 -16.90
N ALA A 238 6.50 -20.98 -16.98
CA ALA A 238 7.12 -21.81 -15.94
C ALA A 238 8.58 -21.42 -15.66
N ASN A 239 9.28 -20.82 -16.62
CA ASN A 239 10.68 -20.38 -16.45
C ASN A 239 10.82 -19.22 -15.45
N GLN A 240 9.70 -18.58 -15.06
CA GLN A 240 9.71 -17.54 -14.03
C GLN A 240 9.90 -18.11 -12.62
N PHE A 241 9.65 -19.41 -12.41
CA PHE A 241 9.80 -20.06 -11.11
C PHE A 241 11.23 -20.57 -10.94
N ILE A 242 12.02 -19.84 -10.15
CA ILE A 242 13.41 -20.16 -9.86
C ILE A 242 13.46 -20.89 -8.52
N TRP A 243 13.98 -22.12 -8.47
CA TRP A 243 13.98 -22.95 -7.26
C TRP A 243 12.61 -22.97 -6.55
N TYR A 244 11.53 -23.18 -7.32
CA TYR A 244 10.14 -23.17 -6.84
C TYR A 244 9.63 -21.82 -6.28
N THR A 245 10.44 -20.76 -6.31
CA THR A 245 10.04 -19.43 -5.84
C THR A 245 9.37 -18.61 -6.96
N PRO A 246 8.18 -18.02 -6.72
CA PRO A 246 7.46 -17.25 -7.75
C PRO A 246 8.18 -15.95 -8.13
N PRO A 247 7.89 -15.35 -9.29
CA PRO A 247 8.39 -14.02 -9.60
C PRO A 247 7.94 -12.96 -8.60
N SER A 248 8.82 -12.00 -8.28
CA SER A 248 8.59 -10.97 -7.25
C SER A 248 7.31 -10.16 -7.47
N PHE A 249 6.85 -9.99 -8.72
CA PHE A 249 5.60 -9.30 -9.02
C PHE A 249 4.36 -10.05 -8.49
N MET A 250 4.37 -11.40 -8.47
CA MET A 250 3.23 -12.19 -7.95
C MET A 250 3.08 -11.97 -6.45
N VAL A 251 4.20 -11.93 -5.74
CA VAL A 251 4.24 -11.61 -4.30
C VAL A 251 3.74 -10.18 -4.07
N ALA A 252 4.15 -9.23 -4.92
CA ALA A 252 3.79 -7.82 -4.80
C ALA A 252 2.28 -7.57 -4.93
N VAL A 253 1.63 -8.20 -5.90
CA VAL A 253 0.21 -7.92 -6.20
C VAL A 253 -0.77 -8.71 -5.32
N PHE A 254 -0.31 -9.75 -4.62
CA PHE A 254 -1.17 -10.61 -3.79
C PHE A 254 -1.97 -9.81 -2.76
N LEU A 255 -1.30 -9.04 -1.89
CA LEU A 255 -1.96 -8.25 -0.85
C LEU A 255 -2.88 -7.15 -1.42
N PRO A 256 -2.45 -6.33 -2.39
CA PRO A 256 -3.33 -5.38 -3.08
C PRO A 256 -4.59 -6.01 -3.67
N ILE A 257 -4.47 -7.17 -4.34
CA ILE A 257 -5.61 -7.88 -4.91
C ILE A 257 -6.59 -8.30 -3.81
N VAL A 258 -6.11 -8.88 -2.70
CA VAL A 258 -6.96 -9.24 -1.56
C VAL A 258 -7.70 -8.01 -1.03
N VAL A 259 -7.01 -6.89 -0.83
CA VAL A 259 -7.61 -5.63 -0.37
C VAL A 259 -8.70 -5.14 -1.34
N LEU A 260 -8.44 -5.16 -2.65
CA LEU A 260 -9.40 -4.73 -3.67
C LEU A 260 -10.61 -5.68 -3.74
N LEU A 261 -10.40 -7.00 -3.67
CA LEU A 261 -11.49 -7.99 -3.65
C LEU A 261 -12.37 -7.83 -2.42
N CYS A 262 -11.79 -7.73 -1.22
CA CYS A 262 -12.53 -7.48 0.01
C CYS A 262 -13.29 -6.13 -0.07
N LYS A 263 -12.68 -5.10 -0.67
CA LYS A 263 -13.37 -3.83 -0.90
C LYS A 263 -14.58 -3.99 -1.81
N CYS A 264 -14.45 -4.72 -2.92
CA CYS A 264 -15.56 -5.01 -3.83
C CYS A 264 -16.69 -5.75 -3.11
N LEU A 265 -16.38 -6.75 -2.29
CA LEU A 265 -17.37 -7.45 -1.46
C LEU A 265 -18.11 -6.49 -0.52
N LEU A 266 -17.40 -5.60 0.17
CA LEU A 266 -18.02 -4.61 1.07
C LEU A 266 -18.84 -3.54 0.32
N LEU A 267 -18.62 -3.35 -0.98
CA LEU A 267 -19.40 -2.44 -1.83
C LEU A 267 -20.71 -3.07 -2.32
N LEU A 268 -20.87 -4.39 -2.24
CA LEU A 268 -22.12 -5.07 -2.60
C LEU A 268 -23.30 -4.49 -1.79
N PRO A 269 -24.50 -4.37 -2.39
CA PRO A 269 -25.64 -3.68 -1.78
C PRO A 269 -26.01 -4.22 -0.39
N CYS A 270 -25.90 -5.54 -0.17
CA CYS A 270 -26.21 -6.20 1.09
C CYS A 270 -25.30 -5.71 2.23
N PHE A 271 -23.98 -5.82 2.06
CA PHE A 271 -23.00 -5.39 3.04
C PHE A 271 -23.01 -3.87 3.21
N ARG A 272 -23.07 -3.12 2.11
CA ARG A 272 -23.08 -1.65 2.14
C ARG A 272 -24.28 -1.09 2.92
N LYS A 273 -25.49 -1.61 2.68
CA LYS A 273 -26.70 -1.19 3.42
C LYS A 273 -26.55 -1.51 4.91
N ARG A 274 -26.07 -2.71 5.26
CA ARG A 274 -25.87 -3.12 6.66
C ARG A 274 -24.83 -2.27 7.38
N ILE A 275 -23.67 -2.03 6.76
CA ILE A 275 -22.61 -1.15 7.33
C ILE A 275 -23.14 0.26 7.51
N ARG A 276 -23.91 0.79 6.55
CA ARG A 276 -24.50 2.13 6.67
C ARG A 276 -25.45 2.22 7.86
N LYS A 277 -26.32 1.21 8.06
CA LYS A 277 -27.20 1.13 9.24
C LYS A 277 -26.40 1.11 10.55
N ILE A 278 -25.37 0.27 10.64
CA ILE A 278 -24.53 0.18 11.85
C ILE A 278 -23.86 1.54 12.12
N ARG A 279 -23.33 2.20 11.10
CA ARG A 279 -22.68 3.52 11.23
C ARG A 279 -23.66 4.64 11.59
N SER A 280 -24.92 4.54 11.17
CA SER A 280 -26.00 5.43 11.62
C SER A 280 -26.49 5.13 13.04
N GLY A 281 -25.94 4.12 13.73
CA GLY A 281 -26.25 3.82 15.13
C GLY A 281 -27.18 2.62 15.35
N TRP A 282 -27.46 1.82 14.32
CA TRP A 282 -28.23 0.58 14.46
C TRP A 282 -27.41 -0.50 15.18
N GLU A 283 -28.07 -1.23 16.10
CA GLU A 283 -27.51 -2.35 16.84
C GLU A 283 -28.30 -3.64 16.59
N ALA A 284 -27.61 -4.73 16.25
CA ALA A 284 -28.26 -6.01 15.98
C ALA A 284 -28.90 -6.66 17.22
N ASN A 285 -28.24 -6.54 18.38
CA ASN A 285 -28.69 -7.21 19.62
C ASN A 285 -29.91 -6.54 20.28
N THR A 286 -30.08 -5.23 20.08
CA THR A 286 -31.19 -4.47 20.66
C THR A 286 -32.53 -4.86 20.04
N GLN A 287 -32.55 -5.20 18.73
CA GLN A 287 -33.75 -5.72 18.08
C GLN A 287 -34.06 -7.18 18.43
N ALA A 288 -33.06 -8.04 18.62
CA ALA A 288 -33.29 -9.43 19.06
C ALA A 288 -33.95 -9.47 20.45
N ASN A 289 -33.53 -8.59 21.35
CA ASN A 289 -34.17 -8.44 22.67
C ASN A 289 -35.58 -7.85 22.54
N GLN A 290 -35.81 -6.81 21.71
CA GLN A 290 -37.15 -6.25 21.50
C GLN A 290 -38.14 -7.24 20.86
N THR A 291 -37.70 -8.00 19.84
CA THR A 291 -38.55 -9.03 19.21
C THR A 291 -38.88 -10.18 20.15
N SER A 292 -37.95 -10.58 21.04
CA SER A 292 -38.21 -11.57 22.08
C SER A 292 -39.19 -11.12 23.15
N ILE A 293 -39.27 -9.80 23.41
CA ILE A 293 -40.23 -9.21 24.36
C ILE A 293 -41.61 -9.12 23.72
N THR A 294 -41.71 -8.74 22.44
CA THR A 294 -43.00 -8.70 21.72
C THR A 294 -43.56 -10.07 21.35
N SER A 295 -42.75 -11.13 21.30
CA SER A 295 -43.24 -12.51 21.08
C SER A 295 -43.62 -13.23 22.38
N ARG A 296 -43.43 -12.60 23.54
CA ARG A 296 -43.81 -13.12 24.87
C ARG A 296 -45.01 -12.38 25.48
N LEU A 297 -45.58 -11.43 24.75
CA LEU A 297 -46.86 -10.76 25.00
C LEU A 297 -47.89 -11.33 24.03
#